data_AF-A0ABD6E1E6-F1
#
_entry.id   AF-A0ABD6E1E6-F1
#
_cell.length_a   1.000
_cell.length_b   1.000
_cell.length_c   1.000
_cell.angle_alpha   90.00
_cell.angle_beta   90.00
_cell.angle_gamma   90.00
#
_symmetry.space_group_name_H-M   'P 1'
#
loop_
_entity.id
_entity.type
_entity.pdbx_description
1 polymer ?
#
loop_
_entity_poly.entity_id
_entity_poly.type
_entity_poly.pdbx_seq_one_letter_code
_entity_poly.pdbx_strand_id
1 'polypeptide(L)'
;MTSIILLFFHCSLLCFADTHKIFCDEPMVDEASSSGFMYCLLLKQTKGFLFLCAFAILSVLLFGWELSTVMQRPFILDPTILLAHDLPDYVANAKKYAFQPKVARILDVDVRYIEGCRFDGCNKDVLFLSGASFTYENWTRGNPSILDMSLAGGFRVIAVDLRGFDLKNGKKDDTAIIIEKVLETLKIVKPVIVFLSYAGRSQSSFVFGGHGKYFDQAMGFVGVSPRCPRSHDCFCRLKIPCLLVYGGNDDYLQNILLRKIPIGTITVIGGAGHAPFIDQPKVFMKILYNFLTHFLS
;
A
#
# COMPACT_ATOMS: atom_id res chain seq x y z
N MET A 1 -11.59 -21.03 -12.30
CA MET A 1 -10.44 -20.49 -13.06
C MET A 1 -9.61 -21.57 -13.74
N THR A 2 -9.40 -22.73 -13.13
CA THR A 2 -8.65 -23.86 -13.72
C THR A 2 -9.25 -24.39 -15.03
N SER A 3 -10.57 -24.38 -15.17
CA SER A 3 -11.26 -24.92 -16.35
C SER A 3 -11.12 -24.09 -17.64
N ILE A 4 -10.90 -22.77 -17.53
CA ILE A 4 -10.74 -21.88 -18.70
C ILE A 4 -9.31 -21.94 -19.24
N ILE A 5 -8.31 -22.05 -18.36
CA ILE A 5 -6.91 -22.19 -18.73
C ILE A 5 -6.65 -23.55 -19.39
N LEU A 6 -7.30 -24.62 -18.90
CA LEU A 6 -7.26 -25.94 -19.53
C LEU A 6 -7.93 -25.96 -20.90
N LEU A 7 -9.05 -25.25 -21.09
CA LEU A 7 -9.69 -25.09 -22.40
C LEU A 7 -8.78 -24.37 -23.40
N PHE A 8 -8.05 -23.34 -22.94
CA PHE A 8 -7.10 -22.59 -23.77
C PHE A 8 -5.92 -23.47 -24.23
N PHE A 9 -5.32 -24.26 -23.33
CA PHE A 9 -4.26 -25.19 -23.71
C PHE A 9 -4.74 -26.29 -24.66
N HIS A 10 -5.98 -26.78 -24.49
CA HIS A 10 -6.54 -27.82 -25.34
C HIS A 10 -6.86 -27.32 -26.76
N CYS A 11 -7.39 -26.10 -26.90
CA CYS A 11 -7.64 -25.49 -28.22
C CYS A 11 -6.36 -25.16 -28.99
N SER A 12 -5.29 -24.73 -28.30
CA SER A 12 -4.00 -24.45 -28.97
C SER A 12 -3.32 -25.71 -29.49
N LEU A 13 -3.45 -26.84 -28.78
CA LEU A 13 -2.93 -28.14 -29.22
C LEU A 13 -3.72 -28.73 -30.41
N LEU A 14 -5.04 -28.55 -30.43
CA LEU A 14 -5.89 -28.99 -31.55
C LEU A 14 -5.61 -28.21 -32.85
N CYS A 15 -5.41 -26.88 -32.78
CA CYS A 15 -4.99 -26.09 -33.94
C CYS A 15 -3.61 -26.49 -34.48
N PHE A 16 -2.69 -26.95 -33.62
CA PHE A 16 -1.38 -27.45 -34.03
C PHE A 16 -1.46 -28.84 -34.69
N ALA A 17 -2.40 -29.67 -34.25
CA ALA A 17 -2.60 -31.01 -34.82
C ALA A 17 -3.30 -30.97 -36.20
N ASP A 18 -4.28 -30.10 -36.39
CA ASP A 18 -5.01 -29.98 -37.68
C ASP A 18 -4.18 -29.31 -38.78
N THR A 19 -3.30 -28.37 -38.43
CA THR A 19 -2.34 -27.79 -39.39
C THR A 19 -1.31 -28.81 -39.86
N HIS A 20 -1.00 -29.84 -39.07
CA HIS A 20 -0.11 -30.92 -39.49
C HIS A 20 -0.78 -31.90 -40.46
N LYS A 21 -2.11 -32.07 -40.38
CA LYS A 21 -2.89 -32.94 -41.29
C LYS A 21 -3.20 -32.30 -42.64
N ILE A 22 -3.46 -30.98 -42.67
CA ILE A 22 -3.83 -30.29 -43.92
C ILE A 22 -2.63 -30.17 -44.90
N PHE A 23 -1.39 -30.26 -44.42
CA PHE A 23 -0.18 -29.99 -45.22
C PHE A 23 0.65 -31.20 -45.63
N CYS A 24 0.24 -32.43 -45.29
CA CYS A 24 0.99 -33.66 -45.58
C CYS A 24 0.39 -34.55 -46.69
N ASP A 25 -0.80 -34.24 -47.21
CA ASP A 25 -1.47 -35.03 -48.25
C ASP A 25 -1.47 -34.30 -49.61
N GLU A 26 -0.30 -34.17 -50.25
CA GLU A 26 -0.22 -34.05 -51.70
C GLU A 26 0.94 -34.91 -52.24
N PRO A 27 0.75 -35.63 -53.37
CA PRO A 27 1.76 -36.55 -53.88
C PRO A 27 2.97 -35.77 -54.42
N MET A 28 4.16 -36.16 -53.99
CA MET A 28 5.42 -35.64 -54.53
C MET A 28 5.51 -35.97 -56.02
N VAL A 29 5.54 -34.93 -56.85
CA VAL A 29 5.97 -35.02 -58.24
C VAL A 29 7.48 -34.80 -58.26
N ASP A 30 8.18 -35.77 -58.84
CA ASP A 30 9.63 -35.84 -58.96
C ASP A 30 10.23 -34.73 -59.84
N GLU A 31 11.49 -34.42 -59.51
CA GLU A 31 12.51 -33.66 -60.25
C GLU A 31 12.63 -32.13 -60.09
N ALA A 32 13.87 -31.77 -59.77
CA ALA A 32 14.63 -30.57 -60.14
C ALA A 32 14.62 -29.32 -59.21
N SER A 33 15.78 -29.17 -58.55
CA SER A 33 16.44 -27.96 -58.00
C SER A 33 16.30 -27.74 -56.49
N SER A 34 17.45 -27.90 -55.81
CA SER A 34 17.66 -27.70 -54.36
C SER A 34 17.38 -26.26 -53.88
N SER A 35 17.21 -25.30 -54.78
CA SER A 35 16.84 -23.92 -54.48
C SER A 35 15.32 -23.71 -54.30
N GLY A 36 14.47 -24.47 -55.00
CA GLY A 36 13.01 -24.36 -54.89
C GLY A 36 12.45 -24.89 -53.58
N PHE A 37 13.02 -25.99 -53.07
CA PHE A 37 12.62 -26.61 -51.81
C PHE A 37 12.87 -25.69 -50.60
N MET A 38 14.00 -24.98 -50.62
CA MET A 38 14.38 -24.04 -49.56
C MET A 38 13.48 -22.79 -49.56
N TYR A 39 13.08 -22.30 -50.74
CA TYR A 39 12.17 -21.15 -50.88
C TYR A 39 10.73 -21.50 -50.43
N CYS A 40 10.24 -22.71 -50.72
CA CYS A 40 8.94 -23.18 -50.25
C CYS A 40 8.90 -23.39 -48.73
N LEU A 41 9.99 -23.87 -48.13
CA LEU A 41 10.14 -23.98 -46.67
C LEU A 41 10.17 -22.59 -46.00
N LEU A 42 10.93 -21.63 -46.55
CA LEU A 42 10.99 -20.25 -46.06
C LEU A 42 9.63 -19.53 -46.17
N LEU A 43 8.88 -19.72 -47.26
CA LEU A 43 7.54 -19.16 -47.42
C LEU A 43 6.49 -19.81 -46.51
N LYS A 44 6.60 -21.12 -46.24
CA LYS A 44 5.72 -21.82 -45.27
C LYS A 44 6.00 -21.37 -43.83
N GLN A 45 7.28 -21.17 -43.47
CA GLN A 45 7.69 -20.73 -42.14
C GLN A 45 7.33 -19.26 -41.87
N THR A 46 7.46 -18.39 -42.87
CA THR A 46 7.11 -16.95 -42.75
C THR A 46 5.60 -16.71 -42.70
N LYS A 47 4.79 -17.45 -43.46
CA LYS A 47 3.31 -17.35 -43.37
C LYS A 47 2.77 -17.88 -42.04
N GLY A 48 3.33 -18.98 -41.52
CA GLY A 48 2.99 -19.49 -40.19
C GLY A 48 3.37 -18.50 -39.07
N PHE A 49 4.53 -17.85 -39.20
CA PHE A 49 4.99 -16.85 -38.23
C PHE A 49 4.14 -15.57 -38.26
N LEU A 50 3.76 -15.08 -39.45
CA LEU A 50 2.86 -13.94 -39.61
C LEU A 50 1.47 -14.23 -39.03
N PHE A 51 0.96 -15.46 -39.18
CA PHE A 51 -0.33 -15.86 -38.62
C PHE A 51 -0.30 -15.96 -37.09
N LEU A 52 0.77 -16.51 -36.51
CA LEU A 52 1.00 -16.53 -35.06
C LEU A 52 1.15 -15.13 -34.47
N CYS A 53 1.87 -14.23 -35.15
CA CYS A 53 2.00 -12.83 -34.72
C CYS A 53 0.67 -12.08 -34.80
N ALA A 54 -0.10 -12.26 -35.88
CA ALA A 54 -1.43 -11.65 -36.01
C ALA A 54 -2.40 -12.17 -34.94
N PHE A 55 -2.37 -13.47 -34.63
CA PHE A 55 -3.19 -14.07 -33.58
C PHE A 55 -2.77 -13.60 -32.18
N ALA A 56 -1.47 -13.47 -31.92
CA ALA A 56 -0.96 -12.92 -30.67
C ALA A 56 -1.39 -11.46 -30.48
N ILE A 57 -1.25 -10.62 -31.53
CA ILE A 57 -1.69 -9.22 -31.49
C ILE A 57 -3.20 -9.13 -31.29
N LEU A 58 -4.00 -9.93 -32.02
CA LEU A 58 -5.44 -9.94 -31.87
C LEU A 58 -5.87 -10.45 -30.49
N SER A 59 -5.15 -11.41 -29.91
CA SER A 59 -5.40 -11.88 -28.54
C SER A 59 -5.08 -10.81 -27.49
N VAL A 60 -4.02 -10.01 -27.67
CA VAL A 60 -3.70 -8.88 -26.80
C VAL A 60 -4.73 -7.76 -26.97
N LEU A 61 -5.23 -7.52 -28.17
CA LEU A 61 -6.25 -6.50 -28.42
C LEU A 61 -7.63 -6.90 -27.89
N LEU A 62 -8.02 -8.17 -28.03
CA LEU A 62 -9.32 -8.69 -27.58
C LEU A 62 -9.35 -9.04 -26.08
N PHE A 63 -8.28 -9.64 -25.55
CA PHE A 63 -8.20 -10.07 -24.15
C PHE A 63 -7.34 -9.17 -23.25
N GLY A 64 -6.46 -8.32 -23.82
CA GLY A 64 -5.73 -7.33 -23.03
C GLY A 64 -6.64 -6.25 -22.44
N TRP A 65 -7.81 -6.02 -23.04
CA TRP A 65 -8.85 -5.16 -22.48
C TRP A 65 -9.56 -5.81 -21.27
N GLU A 66 -9.77 -7.13 -21.28
CA GLU A 66 -10.28 -7.86 -20.11
C GLU A 66 -9.22 -7.99 -19.00
N LEU A 67 -7.95 -8.20 -19.34
CA LEU A 67 -6.87 -8.22 -18.35
C LEU A 67 -6.62 -6.86 -17.71
N SER A 68 -6.73 -5.76 -18.46
CA SER A 68 -6.57 -4.40 -17.90
C SER A 68 -7.73 -4.01 -16.96
N THR A 69 -8.95 -4.49 -17.22
CA THR A 69 -10.12 -4.26 -16.35
C THR A 69 -10.15 -5.21 -15.15
N VAL A 70 -9.64 -6.44 -15.27
CA VAL A 70 -9.48 -7.39 -14.16
C VAL A 70 -8.32 -6.99 -13.23
N MET A 71 -7.24 -6.38 -13.74
CA MET A 71 -6.14 -5.84 -12.92
C MET A 71 -6.43 -4.48 -12.27
N GLN A 72 -7.58 -3.87 -12.53
CA GLN A 72 -8.03 -2.62 -11.89
C GLN A 72 -9.04 -2.83 -10.76
N ARG A 73 -9.27 -4.07 -10.32
CA ARG A 73 -10.05 -4.26 -9.10
C ARG A 73 -9.22 -3.74 -7.90
N PRO A 74 -9.76 -2.78 -7.12
CA PRO A 74 -9.08 -2.32 -5.92
C PRO A 74 -8.77 -3.54 -5.05
N PHE A 75 -7.53 -3.66 -4.59
CA PHE A 75 -7.15 -4.70 -3.62
C PHE A 75 -7.73 -4.27 -2.27
N ILE A 76 -9.01 -4.59 -2.09
CA ILE A 76 -9.75 -4.33 -0.84
C ILE A 76 -9.35 -5.44 0.12
N LEU A 77 -8.63 -5.07 1.17
CA LEU A 77 -8.26 -6.00 2.23
C LEU A 77 -9.50 -6.32 3.06
N ASP A 78 -9.80 -7.60 3.24
CA ASP A 78 -10.82 -8.05 4.20
C ASP A 78 -10.38 -7.61 5.61
N PRO A 79 -11.16 -6.75 6.31
CA PRO A 79 -10.82 -6.28 7.66
C PRO A 79 -10.60 -7.43 8.66
N THR A 80 -11.20 -8.59 8.44
CA THR A 80 -11.04 -9.76 9.32
C THR A 80 -9.61 -10.29 9.33
N ILE A 81 -8.85 -10.12 8.25
CA ILE A 81 -7.43 -10.51 8.17
C ILE A 81 -6.60 -9.73 9.20
N LEU A 82 -6.93 -8.46 9.43
CA LEU A 82 -6.23 -7.63 10.43
C LEU A 82 -6.49 -8.07 11.87
N LEU A 83 -7.52 -8.90 12.10
CA LEU A 83 -7.83 -9.48 13.40
C LEU A 83 -7.54 -10.99 13.46
N ALA A 84 -7.19 -11.62 12.34
CA ALA A 84 -7.00 -13.06 12.23
C ALA A 84 -5.76 -13.56 12.97
N HIS A 85 -4.67 -12.79 12.96
CA HIS A 85 -3.43 -13.15 13.64
C HIS A 85 -3.34 -12.47 15.00
N ASP A 86 -3.14 -13.25 16.05
CA ASP A 86 -2.93 -12.72 17.39
C ASP A 86 -1.61 -11.96 17.49
N LEU A 87 -1.62 -10.94 18.35
CA LEU A 87 -0.42 -10.15 18.64
C LEU A 87 0.57 -11.05 19.40
N PRO A 88 1.83 -11.20 18.96
CA PRO A 88 2.79 -12.05 19.66
C PRO A 88 2.96 -11.62 21.12
N ASP A 89 3.10 -12.59 22.04
CA ASP A 89 3.13 -12.32 23.48
C ASP A 89 4.22 -11.31 23.90
N TYR A 90 5.38 -11.37 23.26
CA TYR A 90 6.49 -10.45 23.53
C TYR A 90 6.19 -9.00 23.09
N VAL A 91 5.29 -8.84 22.10
CA VAL A 91 4.78 -7.53 21.67
C VAL A 91 3.68 -7.08 22.61
N ALA A 92 2.68 -7.94 22.88
CA ALA A 92 1.53 -7.61 23.73
C ALA A 92 1.92 -7.26 25.18
N ASN A 93 3.05 -7.79 25.66
CA ASN A 93 3.59 -7.58 27.00
C ASN A 93 4.94 -6.84 26.96
N ALA A 94 5.14 -5.98 25.96
CA ALA A 94 6.35 -5.19 25.83
C ALA A 94 6.67 -4.41 27.12
N LYS A 95 7.96 -4.38 27.48
CA LYS A 95 8.42 -3.51 28.56
C LYS A 95 8.44 -2.07 28.08
N LYS A 96 8.03 -1.16 28.96
CA LYS A 96 8.09 0.28 28.72
C LYS A 96 9.51 0.72 28.37
N TYR A 97 9.62 1.50 27.31
CA TYR A 97 10.87 2.05 26.83
C TYR A 97 11.00 3.53 27.25
N ALA A 98 12.16 3.89 27.79
CA ALA A 98 12.44 5.24 28.23
C ALA A 98 12.93 6.10 27.04
N PHE A 99 12.00 6.49 26.17
CA PHE A 99 12.29 7.37 25.04
C PHE A 99 12.93 8.68 25.52
N GLN A 100 14.07 9.03 24.92
CA GLN A 100 14.73 10.31 25.17
C GLN A 100 14.23 11.33 24.14
N PRO A 101 13.66 12.47 24.55
CA PRO A 101 13.30 13.55 23.65
C PRO A 101 14.53 14.07 22.90
N LYS A 102 14.35 14.33 21.61
CA LYS A 102 15.34 14.91 20.70
C LYS A 102 14.74 16.14 20.03
N VAL A 103 15.61 16.97 19.47
CA VAL A 103 15.24 18.15 18.69
C VAL A 103 15.92 18.08 17.33
N ALA A 104 15.19 18.39 16.27
CA ALA A 104 15.72 18.57 14.93
C ALA A 104 15.21 19.89 14.34
N ARG A 105 16.10 20.60 13.63
CA ARG A 105 15.73 21.81 12.89
C ARG A 105 15.06 21.41 11.58
N ILE A 106 13.74 21.64 11.47
CA ILE A 106 12.96 21.38 10.26
C ILE A 106 12.53 22.73 9.71
N LEU A 107 13.04 23.08 8.53
CA LEU A 107 12.90 24.43 7.97
C LEU A 107 13.40 25.47 9.00
N ASP A 108 12.54 26.38 9.44
CA ASP A 108 12.81 27.41 10.45
C ASP A 108 12.21 27.10 11.84
N VAL A 109 11.79 25.85 12.08
CA VAL A 109 11.18 25.40 13.34
C VAL A 109 12.00 24.31 14.02
N ASP A 110 12.15 24.41 15.34
CA ASP A 110 12.72 23.35 16.16
C ASP A 110 11.64 22.32 16.49
N VAL A 111 11.71 21.16 15.83
CA VAL A 111 10.76 20.06 15.98
C VAL A 111 11.26 19.10 17.05
N ARG A 112 10.43 18.88 18.06
CA ARG A 112 10.66 17.84 19.06
C ARG A 112 10.19 16.49 18.54
N TYR A 113 10.97 15.46 18.83
CA TYR A 113 10.62 14.09 18.47
C TYR A 113 11.21 13.08 19.44
N ILE A 114 10.69 11.87 19.40
CA ILE A 114 11.29 10.69 20.04
C ILE A 114 11.52 9.63 18.99
N GLU A 115 12.52 8.79 19.25
CA GLU A 115 12.91 7.72 18.35
C GLU A 115 13.39 6.53 19.16
N GLY A 116 13.14 5.33 18.65
CA GLY A 116 13.79 4.12 19.13
C GLY A 116 13.90 3.06 18.04
N CYS A 117 14.89 2.21 18.20
CA CYS A 117 15.03 0.96 17.45
C CYS A 117 15.75 -0.01 18.39
N ARG A 118 15.22 -1.23 18.54
CA ARG A 118 15.75 -2.23 19.50
C ARG A 118 16.82 -3.14 18.92
N PHE A 119 16.93 -3.20 17.61
CA PHE A 119 17.77 -4.16 16.90
C PHE A 119 18.60 -3.43 15.86
N ASP A 120 19.83 -3.87 15.62
CA ASP A 120 20.59 -3.39 14.47
C ASP A 120 19.85 -3.79 13.19
N GLY A 121 19.29 -2.80 12.49
CA GLY A 121 18.48 -3.04 11.29
C GLY A 121 17.00 -3.37 11.57
N CYS A 122 16.29 -2.54 12.35
CA CYS A 122 14.83 -2.62 12.45
C CYS A 122 14.14 -2.80 11.09
N ASN A 123 13.12 -3.66 11.03
CA ASN A 123 12.53 -4.14 9.78
C ASN A 123 11.88 -3.05 8.93
N LYS A 124 11.21 -2.09 9.58
CA LYS A 124 10.49 -0.99 8.93
C LYS A 124 10.55 0.27 9.80
N ASP A 125 10.64 1.43 9.15
CA ASP A 125 10.46 2.73 9.79
C ASP A 125 8.95 3.02 9.91
N VAL A 126 8.48 3.34 11.12
CA VAL A 126 7.10 3.73 11.39
C VAL A 126 7.10 5.14 11.96
N LEU A 127 6.61 6.09 11.16
CA LEU A 127 6.54 7.51 11.50
C LEU A 127 5.15 7.85 12.06
N PHE A 128 5.09 8.25 13.32
CA PHE A 128 3.89 8.66 14.02
C PHE A 128 3.76 10.18 14.00
N LEU A 129 2.71 10.67 13.34
CA LEU A 129 2.35 12.07 13.24
C LEU A 129 1.17 12.37 14.17
N SER A 130 1.37 13.35 15.05
CA SER A 130 0.35 13.77 16.00
C SER A 130 -0.67 14.72 15.36
N GLY A 131 -1.94 14.60 15.77
CA GLY A 131 -3.01 15.54 15.41
C GLY A 131 -2.79 16.94 16.02
N ALA A 132 -3.57 17.95 15.59
CA ALA A 132 -3.37 19.34 16.01
C ALA A 132 -3.47 19.59 17.54
N SER A 133 -4.17 18.72 18.27
CA SER A 133 -4.32 18.79 19.74
C SER A 133 -3.49 17.73 20.48
N PHE A 134 -2.65 16.97 19.76
CA PHE A 134 -1.87 15.85 20.28
C PHE A 134 -0.37 16.13 20.11
N THR A 135 0.45 15.40 20.86
CA THR A 135 1.91 15.48 20.84
C THR A 135 2.48 14.06 20.73
N TYR A 136 3.80 13.92 20.54
CA TYR A 136 4.42 12.59 20.53
C TYR A 136 4.15 11.81 21.84
N GLU A 137 3.89 12.49 22.95
CA GLU A 137 3.62 11.88 24.27
C GLU A 137 2.31 11.08 24.28
N ASN A 138 1.37 11.38 23.38
CA ASN A 138 0.14 10.61 23.31
C ASN A 138 0.41 9.17 22.86
N TRP A 139 1.41 8.94 22.00
CA TRP A 139 1.81 7.62 21.54
C TRP A 139 2.54 6.79 22.62
N THR A 140 3.06 7.44 23.66
CA THR A 140 3.74 6.79 24.80
C THR A 140 2.81 6.50 25.98
N ARG A 141 1.51 6.79 25.84
CA ARG A 141 0.50 6.49 26.86
C ARG A 141 0.22 4.99 26.95
N GLY A 142 -0.02 4.53 28.17
CA GLY A 142 -0.24 3.12 28.48
C GLY A 142 0.99 2.42 29.06
N ASN A 143 0.80 1.14 29.37
CA ASN A 143 1.85 0.23 29.80
C ASN A 143 1.48 -1.22 29.41
N PRO A 144 1.97 -1.73 28.26
CA PRO A 144 2.78 -1.02 27.27
C PRO A 144 2.01 0.04 26.48
N SER A 145 2.73 1.03 25.95
CA SER A 145 2.23 1.97 24.95
C SER A 145 2.33 1.41 23.53
N ILE A 146 1.73 2.09 22.54
CA ILE A 146 1.87 1.70 21.13
C ILE A 146 3.33 1.74 20.66
N LEU A 147 4.11 2.73 21.10
CA LEU A 147 5.52 2.79 20.72
C LEU A 147 6.34 1.66 21.36
N ASP A 148 6.03 1.28 22.61
CA ASP A 148 6.69 0.15 23.29
C ASP A 148 6.43 -1.16 22.55
N MET A 149 5.18 -1.41 22.17
CA MET A 149 4.80 -2.61 21.42
C MET A 149 5.39 -2.57 20.00
N SER A 150 5.41 -1.42 19.34
CA SER A 150 6.01 -1.29 18.01
C SER A 150 7.52 -1.56 18.02
N LEU A 151 8.24 -1.09 19.05
CA LEU A 151 9.66 -1.43 19.25
C LEU A 151 9.86 -2.93 19.49
N ALA A 152 9.01 -3.53 20.34
CA ALA A 152 9.07 -4.97 20.58
C ALA A 152 8.80 -5.78 19.30
N GLY A 153 7.92 -5.28 18.42
CA GLY A 153 7.63 -5.85 17.11
C GLY A 153 8.76 -5.74 16.08
N GLY A 154 9.88 -5.09 16.43
CA GLY A 154 11.05 -4.96 15.55
C GLY A 154 11.02 -3.77 14.60
N PHE A 155 10.15 -2.79 14.84
CA PHE A 155 10.07 -1.57 14.05
C PHE A 155 10.93 -0.45 14.63
N ARG A 156 11.51 0.39 13.76
CA ARG A 156 12.07 1.67 14.18
C ARG A 156 10.92 2.64 14.27
N VAL A 157 10.70 3.18 15.46
CA VAL A 157 9.60 4.11 15.71
C VAL A 157 10.15 5.51 15.77
N ILE A 158 9.48 6.44 15.07
CA ILE A 158 9.78 7.86 15.12
C ILE A 158 8.46 8.58 15.38
N ALA A 159 8.34 9.32 16.47
CA ALA A 159 7.14 10.12 16.75
C ALA A 159 7.52 11.60 16.83
N VAL A 160 6.93 12.41 15.94
CA VAL A 160 7.26 13.82 15.78
C VAL A 160 6.12 14.71 16.29
N ASP A 161 6.51 15.84 16.85
CA ASP A 161 5.61 16.90 17.27
C ASP A 161 5.70 18.07 16.29
N LEU A 162 4.68 18.20 15.45
CA LEU A 162 4.61 19.24 14.42
C LEU A 162 4.00 20.55 14.94
N ARG A 163 3.81 20.69 16.26
CA ARG A 163 3.44 21.97 16.86
C ARG A 163 4.57 22.98 16.63
N GLY A 164 4.23 24.12 16.05
CA GLY A 164 5.18 25.13 15.60
C GLY A 164 5.00 25.50 14.13
N PHE A 165 4.41 24.60 13.34
CA PHE A 165 3.94 24.91 12.00
C PHE A 165 2.48 25.34 12.00
N ASP A 166 2.11 26.33 11.18
CA ASP A 166 0.71 26.69 10.95
C ASP A 166 0.04 25.70 10.00
N LEU A 167 -0.27 24.52 10.54
CA LEU A 167 -0.98 23.46 9.82
C LEU A 167 -2.47 23.81 9.60
N LYS A 168 -3.00 24.88 10.22
CA LYS A 168 -4.44 25.20 10.16
C LYS A 168 -4.77 26.13 9.01
N ASN A 169 -3.90 27.10 8.70
CA ASN A 169 -4.21 28.17 7.72
C ASN A 169 -3.48 28.07 6.38
N GLY A 170 -2.60 27.08 6.17
CA GLY A 170 -2.09 26.73 4.83
C GLY A 170 -1.13 27.74 4.17
N LYS A 171 -0.58 28.69 4.93
CA LYS A 171 0.65 29.45 4.61
C LYS A 171 1.41 29.58 5.92
N LYS A 172 2.70 29.32 6.06
CA LYS A 172 3.89 29.34 5.17
C LYS A 172 4.56 27.96 5.35
N ASP A 173 4.84 27.29 4.24
CA ASP A 173 5.37 25.92 4.12
C ASP A 173 4.32 24.80 4.22
N ASP A 174 3.92 24.33 3.04
CA ASP A 174 2.98 23.23 2.82
C ASP A 174 3.34 22.03 3.71
N THR A 175 2.36 21.40 4.33
CA THR A 175 2.58 20.23 5.19
C THR A 175 3.23 19.08 4.45
N ALA A 176 3.06 19.01 3.14
CA ALA A 176 3.85 18.10 2.34
C ALA A 176 5.35 18.38 2.51
N ILE A 177 5.78 19.61 2.24
CA ILE A 177 7.17 20.06 2.40
C ILE A 177 7.69 19.80 3.82
N ILE A 178 6.87 20.07 4.85
CA ILE A 178 7.26 19.82 6.24
C ILE A 178 7.55 18.34 6.47
N ILE A 179 6.64 17.44 6.04
CA ILE A 179 6.83 16.00 6.24
C ILE A 179 8.01 15.51 5.40
N GLU A 180 8.16 15.96 4.16
CA GLU A 180 9.34 15.66 3.35
C GLU A 180 10.63 16.08 4.05
N LYS A 181 10.64 17.27 4.65
CA LYS A 181 11.82 17.76 5.38
C LYS A 181 12.09 16.97 6.65
N VAL A 182 11.05 16.48 7.33
CA VAL A 182 11.18 15.52 8.44
C VAL A 182 11.83 14.22 7.95
N LEU A 183 11.35 13.65 6.85
CA LEU A 183 11.89 12.41 6.30
C LEU A 183 13.38 12.56 5.93
N GLU A 184 13.74 13.65 5.24
CA GLU A 184 15.12 13.93 4.87
C GLU A 184 16.03 14.14 6.09
N THR A 185 15.60 15.00 7.02
CA THR A 185 16.43 15.39 8.18
C THR A 185 16.66 14.22 9.13
N LEU A 186 15.64 13.37 9.31
CA LEU A 186 15.71 12.19 10.18
C LEU A 186 16.18 10.92 9.45
N LYS A 187 16.56 11.05 8.16
CA LYS A 187 17.04 9.96 7.30
C LYS A 187 16.09 8.76 7.29
N ILE A 188 14.80 9.05 7.14
CA ILE A 188 13.72 8.06 7.10
C ILE A 188 13.46 7.71 5.64
N VAL A 189 13.56 6.42 5.31
CA VAL A 189 13.41 5.94 3.93
C VAL A 189 12.23 4.97 3.85
N LYS A 190 11.29 5.25 2.94
CA LYS A 190 10.07 4.46 2.71
C LYS A 190 9.29 4.08 3.98
N PRO A 191 8.91 5.05 4.83
CA PRO A 191 8.24 4.73 6.08
C PRO A 191 6.80 4.23 5.85
N VAL A 192 6.26 3.60 6.89
CA VAL A 192 4.82 3.57 7.12
C VAL A 192 4.45 4.79 7.94
N ILE A 193 3.51 5.59 7.46
CA ILE A 193 3.11 6.84 8.11
C ILE A 193 1.79 6.63 8.84
N VAL A 194 1.84 6.73 10.17
CA VAL A 194 0.69 6.66 11.08
C VAL A 194 0.31 8.08 11.46
N PHE A 195 -0.92 8.49 11.19
CA PHE A 195 -1.37 9.84 11.51
C PHE A 195 -2.69 9.82 12.27
N LEU A 196 -2.80 10.68 13.29
CA LEU A 196 -4.01 10.83 14.08
C LEU A 196 -4.87 11.99 13.57
N SER A 197 -6.11 11.67 13.23
CA SER A 197 -7.20 12.60 12.96
C SER A 197 -6.87 13.62 11.87
N TYR A 198 -7.40 14.83 12.03
CA TYR A 198 -7.07 16.03 11.29
C TYR A 198 -5.86 16.70 11.93
N ALA A 199 -4.64 16.44 11.47
CA ALA A 199 -3.59 17.45 11.72
C ALA A 199 -3.61 18.56 10.67
N GLY A 200 -4.79 19.19 10.56
CA GLY A 200 -5.03 20.32 9.68
C GLY A 200 -5.55 19.93 8.30
N ARG A 201 -6.08 20.93 7.58
CA ARG A 201 -6.47 20.87 6.17
C ARG A 201 -5.30 20.48 5.26
N SER A 202 -4.11 20.47 5.84
CA SER A 202 -2.79 20.48 5.26
C SER A 202 -2.09 19.11 5.39
N GLN A 203 -2.21 18.36 6.49
CA GLN A 203 -1.78 16.94 6.51
C GLN A 203 -2.59 16.08 5.55
N SER A 204 -3.89 16.37 5.40
CA SER A 204 -4.69 15.79 4.32
C SER A 204 -4.20 16.21 2.94
N SER A 205 -3.63 17.41 2.76
CA SER A 205 -3.00 17.79 1.49
C SER A 205 -1.71 17.03 1.23
N PHE A 206 -0.92 16.69 2.26
CA PHE A 206 0.21 15.78 2.08
C PHE A 206 -0.26 14.38 1.65
N VAL A 207 -1.23 13.81 2.38
CA VAL A 207 -1.68 12.44 2.14
C VAL A 207 -2.57 12.33 0.88
N PHE A 208 -3.26 13.39 0.45
CA PHE A 208 -4.25 13.31 -0.63
C PHE A 208 -4.07 14.34 -1.75
N GLY A 209 -3.12 15.26 -1.61
CA GLY A 209 -2.84 16.31 -2.58
C GLY A 209 -1.94 15.87 -3.72
N GLY A 210 -1.26 14.72 -3.63
CA GLY A 210 -0.46 14.19 -4.75
C GLY A 210 0.72 15.08 -5.15
N HIS A 211 1.24 15.89 -4.22
CA HIS A 211 2.25 16.93 -4.52
C HIS A 211 3.56 16.76 -3.74
N GLY A 212 3.88 15.55 -3.25
CA GLY A 212 5.14 15.27 -2.58
C GLY A 212 5.98 14.22 -3.30
N LYS A 213 7.27 14.49 -3.54
CA LYS A 213 8.29 13.54 -4.02
C LYS A 213 8.30 12.24 -3.21
N TYR A 214 8.00 12.33 -1.91
CA TYR A 214 8.07 11.19 -0.99
C TYR A 214 6.72 10.53 -0.72
N PHE A 215 5.62 11.10 -1.23
CA PHE A 215 4.29 10.52 -1.08
C PHE A 215 4.20 9.12 -1.72
N ASP A 216 4.71 8.99 -2.95
CA ASP A 216 4.80 7.70 -3.66
C ASP A 216 5.90 6.79 -3.10
N GLN A 217 6.70 7.26 -2.15
CA GLN A 217 7.79 6.49 -1.54
C GLN A 217 7.39 5.86 -0.20
N ALA A 218 6.31 6.29 0.43
CA ALA A 218 5.83 5.64 1.65
C ALA A 218 5.41 4.19 1.36
N MET A 219 5.68 3.28 2.29
CA MET A 219 5.24 1.88 2.18
C MET A 219 3.72 1.75 2.41
N GLY A 220 3.15 2.64 3.21
CA GLY A 220 1.73 2.66 3.47
C GLY A 220 1.32 3.75 4.46
N PHE A 221 0.01 3.96 4.55
CA PHE A 221 -0.62 4.93 5.44
C PHE A 221 -1.53 4.25 6.45
N VAL A 222 -1.47 4.71 7.70
CA VAL A 222 -2.42 4.35 8.75
C VAL A 222 -3.08 5.61 9.29
N GLY A 223 -4.32 5.85 8.92
CA GLY A 223 -5.12 6.95 9.45
C GLY A 223 -5.90 6.51 10.68
N VAL A 224 -5.66 7.15 11.83
CA VAL A 224 -6.39 6.91 13.08
C VAL A 224 -7.45 7.97 13.24
N SER A 225 -8.73 7.58 13.20
CA SER A 225 -9.89 8.46 13.19
C SER A 225 -9.81 9.67 12.23
N PRO A 226 -9.38 9.48 10.96
CA PRO A 226 -9.13 10.62 10.07
C PRO A 226 -10.41 11.31 9.63
N ARG A 227 -10.39 12.63 9.65
CA ARG A 227 -11.48 13.47 9.12
C ARG A 227 -11.14 13.85 7.67
N CYS A 228 -12.01 13.48 6.73
CA CYS A 228 -11.97 13.99 5.36
C CYS A 228 -13.19 14.90 5.16
N PRO A 229 -13.05 16.07 4.51
CA PRO A 229 -14.18 16.92 4.17
C PRO A 229 -15.22 16.14 3.34
N ARG A 230 -16.51 16.28 3.69
CA ARG A 230 -17.64 15.56 3.07
C ARG A 230 -17.73 15.68 1.54
N SER A 231 -17.10 16.69 0.94
CA SER A 231 -17.16 16.97 -0.49
C SER A 231 -16.05 16.34 -1.34
N HIS A 232 -15.12 15.59 -0.73
CA HIS A 232 -13.96 15.05 -1.44
C HIS A 232 -13.76 13.58 -1.09
N ASP A 233 -13.63 12.69 -2.08
CA ASP A 233 -13.11 11.34 -1.88
C ASP A 233 -11.59 11.41 -1.65
N CYS A 234 -11.15 11.94 -0.51
CA CYS A 234 -9.73 12.21 -0.27
C CYS A 234 -8.86 10.95 -0.49
N PHE A 235 -9.38 9.78 -0.11
CA PHE A 235 -8.65 8.52 -0.14
C PHE A 235 -8.66 7.82 -1.51
N CYS A 236 -9.52 8.21 -2.46
CA CYS A 236 -9.62 7.51 -3.75
C CYS A 236 -8.39 7.72 -4.64
N ARG A 237 -7.57 8.72 -4.34
CA ARG A 237 -6.33 9.02 -5.05
C ARG A 237 -5.10 8.28 -4.49
N LEU A 238 -5.24 7.58 -3.37
CA LEU A 238 -4.14 6.83 -2.79
C LEU A 238 -3.76 5.66 -3.70
N LYS A 239 -2.48 5.63 -4.11
CA LYS A 239 -1.89 4.52 -4.88
C LYS A 239 -1.07 3.55 -4.03
N ILE A 240 -1.01 3.79 -2.73
CA ILE A 240 -0.27 2.96 -1.79
C ILE A 240 -1.23 2.33 -0.76
N PRO A 241 -0.84 1.20 -0.16
CA PRO A 241 -1.54 0.58 0.96
C PRO A 241 -2.04 1.56 2.03
N CYS A 242 -3.33 1.52 2.36
CA CYS A 242 -3.93 2.38 3.36
C CYS A 242 -4.83 1.63 4.34
N LEU A 243 -4.67 1.91 5.63
CA LEU A 243 -5.52 1.42 6.70
C LEU A 243 -6.16 2.60 7.41
N LEU A 244 -7.49 2.62 7.52
CA LEU A 244 -8.18 3.55 8.41
C LEU A 244 -8.72 2.83 9.64
N VAL A 245 -8.42 3.34 10.83
CA VAL A 245 -8.85 2.76 12.11
C VAL A 245 -9.69 3.77 12.86
N TYR A 246 -10.89 3.39 13.30
CA TYR A 246 -11.79 4.25 14.07
C TYR A 246 -12.20 3.60 15.38
N GLY A 247 -12.56 4.39 16.38
CA GLY A 247 -13.32 3.91 17.52
C GLY A 247 -14.80 3.76 17.20
N GLY A 248 -15.45 2.73 17.75
CA GLY A 248 -16.88 2.49 17.59
C GLY A 248 -17.77 3.57 18.22
N ASN A 249 -17.24 4.30 19.21
CA ASN A 249 -17.90 5.41 19.89
C ASN A 249 -17.40 6.77 19.38
N ASP A 250 -16.66 6.80 18.26
CA ASP A 250 -16.20 8.05 17.66
C ASP A 250 -17.33 8.71 16.86
N ASP A 251 -17.67 9.95 17.20
CA ASP A 251 -18.68 10.75 16.49
C ASP A 251 -18.39 10.88 14.99
N TYR A 252 -17.12 10.74 14.58
CA TYR A 252 -16.71 10.81 13.17
C TYR A 252 -16.94 9.52 12.38
N LEU A 253 -17.34 8.43 13.04
CA LEU A 253 -17.62 7.13 12.40
C LEU A 253 -18.77 7.24 11.37
N GLN A 254 -19.72 8.15 11.57
CA GLN A 254 -20.94 8.23 10.75
C GLN A 254 -20.72 8.57 9.27
N ASN A 255 -19.50 8.98 8.85
CA ASN A 255 -19.17 9.33 7.46
C ASN A 255 -18.12 8.36 6.82
N ILE A 256 -18.04 7.12 7.32
CA ILE A 256 -16.94 6.20 6.98
C ILE A 256 -17.27 5.22 5.83
N LEU A 257 -18.52 4.73 5.77
CA LEU A 257 -18.94 3.67 4.86
C LEU A 257 -19.01 4.09 3.38
N LEU A 258 -18.94 5.39 3.11
CA LEU A 258 -18.95 5.95 1.76
C LEU A 258 -17.55 6.12 1.17
N ARG A 259 -16.49 5.86 1.95
CA ARG A 259 -15.12 6.15 1.51
C ARG A 259 -14.59 5.04 0.63
N LYS A 260 -14.14 5.40 -0.57
CA LYS A 260 -13.43 4.51 -1.47
C LYS A 260 -11.94 4.56 -1.20
N ILE A 261 -11.36 3.42 -0.82
CA ILE A 261 -9.92 3.22 -0.67
C ILE A 261 -9.49 2.23 -1.76
N PRO A 262 -8.63 2.63 -2.71
CA PRO A 262 -8.25 1.75 -3.81
C PRO A 262 -7.42 0.54 -3.37
N ILE A 263 -6.55 0.71 -2.37
CA ILE A 263 -5.67 -0.35 -1.87
C ILE A 263 -5.65 -0.27 -0.35
N GLY A 264 -6.40 -1.14 0.32
CA GLY A 264 -6.52 -1.05 1.76
C GLY A 264 -7.87 -1.42 2.35
N THR A 265 -8.08 -0.97 3.59
CA THR A 265 -9.31 -1.26 4.33
C THR A 265 -9.60 -0.26 5.43
N ILE A 266 -10.80 -0.40 5.99
CA ILE A 266 -11.31 0.37 7.10
C ILE A 266 -11.67 -0.62 8.21
N THR A 267 -11.26 -0.32 9.44
CA THR A 267 -11.60 -1.12 10.62
C THR A 267 -12.08 -0.26 11.78
N VAL A 268 -12.93 -0.84 12.61
CA VAL A 268 -13.59 -0.18 13.74
C VAL A 268 -13.32 -0.97 15.01
N ILE A 269 -12.79 -0.29 16.04
CA ILE A 269 -12.52 -0.85 17.35
C ILE A 269 -13.72 -0.52 18.25
N GLY A 270 -14.61 -1.50 18.45
CA GLY A 270 -15.84 -1.32 19.23
C GLY A 270 -15.55 -0.93 20.68
N GLY A 271 -16.26 0.08 21.20
CA GLY A 271 -16.08 0.58 22.57
C GLY A 271 -14.93 1.60 22.76
N ALA A 272 -14.14 1.86 21.72
CA ALA A 272 -13.14 2.94 21.72
C ALA A 272 -13.73 4.26 21.19
N GLY A 273 -13.21 5.39 21.66
CA GLY A 273 -13.53 6.73 21.16
C GLY A 273 -12.56 7.22 20.09
N HIS A 274 -12.28 8.52 20.05
CA HIS A 274 -11.48 9.16 18.98
C HIS A 274 -10.00 8.74 18.95
N ALA A 275 -9.46 8.26 20.07
CA ALA A 275 -8.08 7.83 20.19
C ALA A 275 -8.03 6.34 20.54
N PRO A 276 -8.40 5.44 19.61
CA PRO A 276 -8.53 4.02 19.90
C PRO A 276 -7.22 3.35 20.32
N PHE A 277 -6.08 3.94 19.94
CA PHE A 277 -4.75 3.54 20.39
C PHE A 277 -4.46 3.82 21.88
N ILE A 278 -5.25 4.69 22.52
CA ILE A 278 -5.22 4.96 23.96
C ILE A 278 -6.28 4.12 24.67
N ASP A 279 -7.49 4.07 24.12
CA ASP A 279 -8.63 3.42 24.76
C ASP A 279 -8.49 1.89 24.75
N GLN A 280 -7.98 1.32 23.65
CA GLN A 280 -7.79 -0.12 23.46
C GLN A 280 -6.44 -0.41 22.78
N PRO A 281 -5.31 -0.14 23.47
CA PRO A 281 -3.98 -0.17 22.88
C PRO A 281 -3.62 -1.54 22.29
N LYS A 282 -4.00 -2.64 22.95
CA LYS A 282 -3.70 -4.00 22.47
C LYS A 282 -4.47 -4.34 21.19
N VAL A 283 -5.75 -3.97 21.10
CA VAL A 283 -6.57 -4.22 19.90
C VAL A 283 -6.06 -3.38 18.74
N PHE A 284 -5.78 -2.10 19.00
CA PHE A 284 -5.17 -1.22 18.01
C PHE A 284 -3.82 -1.75 17.52
N MET A 285 -2.97 -2.21 18.45
CA MET A 285 -1.66 -2.76 18.09
C MET A 285 -1.77 -4.06 17.30
N LYS A 286 -2.72 -4.95 17.62
CA LYS A 286 -2.99 -6.17 16.83
C LYS A 286 -3.26 -5.80 15.36
N ILE A 287 -4.15 -4.84 15.14
CA ILE A 287 -4.49 -4.34 13.80
C ILE A 287 -3.25 -3.74 13.11
N LEU A 288 -2.53 -2.84 13.80
CA LEU A 288 -1.35 -2.17 13.24
C LEU A 288 -0.24 -3.17 12.91
N TYR A 289 0.06 -4.10 13.82
CA TYR A 289 1.08 -5.13 13.65
C TYR A 289 0.77 -6.00 12.42
N ASN A 290 -0.47 -6.46 12.28
CA ASN A 290 -0.88 -7.30 11.16
C ASN A 290 -0.82 -6.55 9.83
N PHE A 291 -1.17 -5.25 9.83
CA PHE A 291 -0.97 -4.41 8.66
C PHE A 291 0.53 -4.33 8.29
N LEU A 292 1.41 -4.05 9.25
CA LEU A 292 2.85 -3.90 9.02
C LEU A 292 3.56 -5.20 8.59
N THR A 293 3.08 -6.36 9.03
CA THR A 293 3.78 -7.66 8.89
C THR A 293 3.15 -8.62 7.90
N HIS A 294 1.86 -8.48 7.58
CA HIS A 294 1.15 -9.39 6.67
C HIS A 294 0.58 -8.69 5.44
N PHE A 295 0.25 -7.40 5.55
CA PHE A 295 -0.25 -6.65 4.40
C PHE A 295 0.86 -5.91 3.65
N LEU A 296 1.81 -5.34 4.39
CA LEU A 296 2.98 -4.65 3.82
C LEU A 296 4.23 -5.55 3.73
N SER A 297 4.07 -6.87 3.78
CA SER A 297 5.15 -7.84 3.65
C SER A 297 5.66 -7.96 2.23
#